data_AF-A0A438BSS4-F1
#
_entry.id   AF-A0A438BSS4-F1
#
_cell.length_a   1.000
_cell.length_b   1.000
_cell.length_c   1.000
_cell.angle_alpha   90.00
_cell.angle_beta   90.00
_cell.angle_gamma   90.00
#
_symmetry.space_group_name_H-M   'P 1'
#
loop_
_entity.id
_entity.type
_entity.pdbx_description
1 polymer ?
#
loop_
_entity_poly.entity_id
_entity_poly.type
_entity_poly.pdbx_seq_one_letter_code
_entity_poly.pdbx_strand_id
1 'polypeptide(L)'
;MWLITKMKLLQILVFLLFGGGIHCQASIHRHTFAWGENAQNPWTDGPEYITQCPIQPGSKFSQKIILSSEEGTLWWHAHSDWTRATVHGAIIVYPKNGTKYPFPKPNVEVPIILGEWWKSDVNAVRDEGLATGADPNISDSFLINGQPGDLH
;
A
#
# COMPACT_ATOMS: atom_id res chain seq x y z
N MET A 1 -5.54 24.58 -13.17
CA MET A 1 -6.75 23.73 -13.15
C MET A 1 -6.34 22.39 -12.58
N TRP A 2 -6.62 22.14 -11.29
CA TRP A 2 -6.20 20.92 -10.61
C TRP A 2 -7.27 19.84 -10.81
N LEU A 3 -6.91 18.71 -11.44
CA LEU A 3 -7.78 17.55 -11.57
C LEU A 3 -7.92 16.88 -10.19
N ILE A 4 -9.14 16.84 -9.66
CA ILE A 4 -9.46 16.08 -8.45
C ILE A 4 -9.98 14.71 -8.90
N THR A 5 -9.10 13.71 -8.91
CA THR A 5 -9.50 12.30 -9.10
C THR A 5 -9.96 11.74 -7.76
N LYS A 6 -11.18 11.19 -7.68
CA LYS A 6 -11.70 10.58 -6.45
C LYS A 6 -10.98 9.26 -6.18
N MET A 7 -10.11 9.24 -5.17
CA MET A 7 -9.43 8.04 -4.68
C MET A 7 -10.21 7.48 -3.48
N LYS A 8 -10.68 6.23 -3.57
CA LYS A 8 -11.27 5.51 -2.42
C LYS A 8 -10.20 4.61 -1.81
N LEU A 9 -9.81 4.86 -0.56
CA LEU A 9 -8.99 3.94 0.24
C LEU A 9 -9.88 3.08 1.14
N LEU A 10 -9.60 1.78 1.21
CA LEU A 10 -10.23 0.85 2.13
C LEU A 10 -9.13 0.19 2.99
N GLN A 11 -9.39 0.17 4.30
CA GLN A 11 -8.62 -0.41 5.43
C GLN A 11 -7.49 0.42 6.10
N ILE A 12 -7.87 0.87 7.32
CA ILE A 12 -7.14 1.05 8.59
C ILE A 12 -5.71 1.59 8.52
N LEU A 13 -5.60 2.84 8.08
CA LEU A 13 -4.91 3.92 8.78
C LEU A 13 -5.74 5.18 8.49
N VAL A 14 -5.78 6.17 9.39
CA VAL A 14 -6.56 7.40 9.16
C VAL A 14 -5.88 8.23 8.07
N PHE A 15 -6.18 7.91 6.82
CA PHE A 15 -5.78 8.67 5.64
C PHE A 15 -6.73 9.86 5.50
N LEU A 16 -6.37 11.00 6.09
CA LEU A 16 -7.11 12.25 5.91
C LEU A 16 -6.73 12.86 4.56
N LEU A 17 -7.59 12.68 3.55
CA LEU A 17 -7.48 13.33 2.25
C LEU A 17 -7.88 14.81 2.37
N PHE A 18 -6.94 15.69 2.70
CA PHE A 18 -7.09 17.12 2.47
C PHE A 18 -6.21 17.53 1.28
N GLY A 19 -6.83 18.02 0.20
CA GLY A 19 -6.12 18.72 -0.88
C GLY A 19 -5.19 17.89 -1.77
N GLY A 20 -5.39 16.58 -1.89
CA GLY A 20 -4.60 15.72 -2.79
C GLY A 20 -3.28 15.20 -2.20
N GLY A 21 -3.08 15.30 -0.88
CA GLY A 21 -2.01 14.60 -0.16
C GLY A 21 -2.54 13.35 0.55
N ILE A 22 -1.70 12.30 0.62
CA ILE A 22 -1.88 11.22 1.59
C ILE A 22 -1.06 11.56 2.83
N HIS A 23 -1.70 11.59 4.00
CA HIS A 23 -1.01 11.77 5.28
C HIS A 23 -0.86 10.42 5.98
N CYS A 24 0.39 10.00 6.20
CA CYS A 24 0.72 8.77 6.89
C CYS A 24 1.17 9.08 8.32
N GLN A 25 0.58 8.39 9.30
CA GLN A 25 1.00 8.47 10.69
C GLN A 25 1.44 7.08 11.15
N ALA A 26 2.73 6.93 11.49
CA ALA A 26 3.25 5.67 12.02
C ALA A 26 2.79 5.48 13.48
N SER A 27 1.94 4.48 13.73
CA SER A 27 1.35 4.26 15.05
C SER A 27 2.26 3.47 16.01
N ILE A 28 3.07 2.52 15.52
CA ILE A 28 3.77 1.56 16.41
C ILE A 28 5.16 1.14 15.88
N HIS A 29 5.38 1.10 14.56
CA HIS A 29 6.64 0.65 13.96
C HIS A 29 7.18 1.65 12.91
N ARG A 30 8.45 1.51 12.53
CA ARG A 30 9.09 2.30 11.48
C ARG A 30 8.52 1.90 10.12
N HIS A 31 7.91 2.85 9.41
CA HIS A 31 7.32 2.57 8.11
C HIS A 31 7.69 3.61 7.07
N THR A 32 7.74 3.13 5.84
CA THR A 32 7.61 3.97 4.66
C THR A 32 6.54 3.37 3.75
N PHE A 33 6.01 4.13 2.80
CA PHE A 33 4.92 3.68 1.93
C PHE A 33 5.29 3.94 0.48
N ALA A 34 5.02 3.01 -0.42
CA ALA A 34 5.27 3.19 -1.85
C ALA A 34 4.02 2.92 -2.69
N TRP A 35 4.00 3.51 -3.89
CA TRP A 35 3.00 3.31 -4.94
C TRP A 35 3.65 3.58 -6.30
N GLY A 36 3.33 2.79 -7.34
CA GLY A 36 3.59 3.08 -8.76
C GLY A 36 4.96 3.66 -9.16
N GLU A 37 5.10 4.17 -10.38
CA GLU A 37 6.30 4.92 -10.79
C GLU A 37 6.14 6.41 -10.47
N ASN A 38 6.93 6.95 -9.54
CA ASN A 38 6.93 8.38 -9.21
C ASN A 38 8.15 9.08 -9.85
N ALA A 39 8.30 8.97 -11.17
CA ALA A 39 9.51 9.37 -11.90
C ALA A 39 9.93 10.84 -11.73
N GLN A 40 9.02 11.72 -11.28
CA GLN A 40 9.30 13.15 -11.07
C GLN A 40 9.43 13.56 -9.59
N ASN A 41 9.16 12.70 -8.60
CA ASN A 41 9.25 13.08 -7.19
C ASN A 41 9.73 11.95 -6.26
N PRO A 42 11.05 11.66 -6.22
CA PRO A 42 11.59 10.56 -5.43
C PRO A 42 11.40 10.73 -3.91
N TRP A 43 11.27 11.97 -3.42
CA TRP A 43 11.13 12.28 -1.99
C TRP A 43 9.88 11.68 -1.33
N THR A 44 8.90 11.30 -2.15
CA THR A 44 7.64 10.72 -1.71
C THR A 44 7.45 9.33 -2.29
N ASP A 45 8.53 8.68 -2.71
CA ASP A 45 8.47 7.35 -3.32
C ASP A 45 8.32 6.25 -2.27
N GLY A 46 8.99 6.38 -1.12
CA GLY A 46 8.81 5.46 0.00
C GLY A 46 10.01 4.61 0.38
N PRO A 47 10.70 3.90 -0.52
CA PRO A 47 11.66 2.86 -0.14
C PRO A 47 12.62 3.25 0.98
N GLU A 48 12.53 2.51 2.10
CA GLU A 48 13.31 2.79 3.32
C GLU A 48 14.81 2.73 3.02
N TYR A 49 15.55 3.74 3.48
CA TYR A 49 16.99 3.91 3.27
C TYR A 49 17.43 4.12 1.81
N ILE A 50 16.50 4.19 0.85
CA ILE A 50 16.80 4.53 -0.55
C ILE A 50 16.34 5.95 -0.85
N THR A 51 15.06 6.26 -0.63
CA THR A 51 14.49 7.59 -0.94
C THR A 51 14.11 8.38 0.31
N GLN A 52 13.96 7.72 1.45
CA GLN A 52 13.68 8.36 2.73
C GLN A 52 14.15 7.53 3.93
N CYS A 53 14.38 8.22 5.06
CA CYS A 53 14.49 7.55 6.36
C CYS A 53 13.12 7.03 6.82
N PRO A 54 13.08 5.98 7.66
CA PRO A 54 11.83 5.50 8.24
C PRO A 54 11.11 6.55 9.08
N ILE A 55 9.78 6.57 8.96
CA ILE A 55 8.91 7.40 9.80
C ILE A 55 8.90 6.79 11.21
N GLN A 56 9.40 7.52 12.20
CA GLN A 56 9.47 7.05 13.58
C GLN A 56 8.07 6.97 14.20
N PRO A 57 7.83 6.07 15.17
CA PRO A 57 6.59 6.04 15.94
C PRO A 57 6.25 7.44 16.52
N GLY A 58 4.99 7.84 16.39
CA GLY A 58 4.53 9.17 16.84
C GLY A 58 4.89 10.34 15.90
N SER A 59 5.71 10.11 14.89
CA SER A 59 5.99 11.09 13.83
C SER A 59 4.93 11.03 12.72
N LYS A 60 4.87 12.09 11.92
CA LYS A 60 3.96 12.21 10.77
C LYS A 60 4.76 12.51 9.51
N PHE A 61 4.30 11.97 8.39
CA PHE A 61 4.85 12.27 7.08
C PHE A 61 3.72 12.49 6.09
N SER A 62 3.84 13.55 5.30
CA SER A 62 2.89 13.88 4.24
C SER A 62 3.49 13.44 2.92
N GLN A 63 2.84 12.47 2.27
CA GLN A 63 3.27 11.92 1.02
C GLN A 63 2.38 12.43 -0.12
N LYS A 64 3.01 12.99 -1.15
CA LYS A 64 2.32 13.57 -2.30
C LYS A 64 2.32 12.59 -3.46
N ILE A 65 1.14 12.05 -3.79
CA ILE A 65 0.94 11.26 -5.00
C ILE A 65 0.79 12.21 -6.18
N ILE A 66 1.61 12.04 -7.21
CA ILE A 66 1.43 12.70 -8.50
C ILE A 66 1.09 11.61 -9.50
N LEU A 67 -0.19 11.54 -9.89
CA LEU A 67 -0.64 10.69 -10.98
C LEU A 67 -0.48 11.43 -12.30
N SER A 68 0.03 10.74 -13.32
CA SER A 68 0.35 11.26 -14.64
C SER A 68 -0.60 10.66 -15.71
N SER A 69 -0.21 9.52 -16.26
CA SER A 69 -0.93 8.76 -17.29
C SER A 69 -1.59 7.49 -16.73
N GLU A 70 -1.40 7.16 -15.46
CA GLU A 70 -1.93 5.95 -14.86
C GLU A 70 -3.48 6.01 -14.83
N GLU A 71 -4.12 4.94 -15.28
CA GLU A 71 -5.56 4.72 -15.24
C GLU A 71 -5.79 3.21 -15.01
N GLY A 72 -6.65 2.84 -14.06
CA GLY A 72 -6.88 1.45 -13.68
C GLY A 72 -6.58 1.17 -12.21
N THR A 73 -6.05 -0.03 -11.91
CA THR A 73 -5.77 -0.49 -10.56
C THR A 73 -4.27 -0.42 -10.26
N LEU A 74 -3.92 0.36 -9.25
CA LEU A 74 -2.63 0.38 -8.60
C LEU A 74 -2.78 -0.15 -7.18
N TRP A 75 -1.70 -0.19 -6.41
CA TRP A 75 -1.72 -0.54 -5.01
C TRP A 75 -0.63 0.22 -4.27
N TRP A 76 -0.83 0.40 -2.96
CA TRP A 76 0.16 0.93 -2.05
C TRP A 76 0.53 -0.14 -1.03
N HIS A 77 1.75 -0.06 -0.52
CA HIS A 77 2.19 -0.93 0.56
C HIS A 77 3.28 -0.28 1.40
N ALA A 78 3.46 -0.80 2.62
CA ALA A 78 4.64 -0.46 3.40
C ALA A 78 5.91 -0.88 2.64
N HIS A 79 6.93 -0.05 2.67
CA HIS A 79 8.22 -0.30 2.01
C HIS A 79 9.37 -0.31 3.03
N SER A 80 9.05 -0.70 4.26
CA SER A 80 9.99 -1.09 5.32
C SER A 80 9.79 -2.57 5.63
N ASP A 81 10.91 -3.30 5.68
CA ASP A 81 10.95 -4.67 6.17
C ASP A 81 9.92 -5.60 5.48
N TRP A 82 9.32 -6.52 6.24
CA TRP A 82 8.24 -7.39 5.74
C TRP A 82 6.84 -6.84 6.04
N THR A 83 6.76 -5.57 6.45
CA THR A 83 5.51 -4.98 6.94
C THR A 83 4.41 -4.90 5.88
N ARG A 84 4.78 -4.96 4.59
CA ARG A 84 3.79 -5.06 3.49
C ARG A 84 2.88 -6.28 3.59
N ALA A 85 3.23 -7.30 4.38
CA ALA A 85 2.36 -8.46 4.58
C ALA A 85 1.02 -8.07 5.22
N THR A 86 0.98 -7.03 6.06
CA THR A 86 -0.26 -6.56 6.71
C THR A 86 -0.62 -5.11 6.36
N VAL A 87 0.35 -4.30 5.92
CA VAL A 87 0.15 -2.88 5.62
C VAL A 87 0.22 -2.66 4.12
N HIS A 88 -0.92 -2.80 3.45
CA HIS A 88 -1.08 -2.61 2.01
C HIS A 88 -2.55 -2.32 1.65
N GLY A 89 -2.80 -1.85 0.42
CA GLY A 89 -4.15 -1.63 -0.07
C GLY A 89 -4.20 -1.25 -1.55
N ALA A 90 -5.39 -1.31 -2.14
CA ALA A 90 -5.61 -0.93 -3.53
C ALA A 90 -5.72 0.59 -3.71
N ILE A 91 -5.27 1.10 -4.86
CA ILE A 91 -5.52 2.45 -5.36
C ILE A 91 -6.26 2.30 -6.68
N ILE A 92 -7.47 2.82 -6.76
CA ILE A 92 -8.26 2.82 -8.00
C ILE A 92 -8.19 4.20 -8.65
N VAL A 93 -7.64 4.27 -9.85
CA VAL A 93 -7.54 5.48 -10.67
C VAL A 93 -8.57 5.40 -11.79
N TYR A 94 -9.67 6.14 -11.62
CA TYR A 94 -10.74 6.22 -12.61
C TYR A 94 -10.35 7.04 -13.83
N PRO A 95 -11.03 6.85 -14.97
CA PRO A 95 -10.87 7.70 -16.14
C PRO A 95 -11.04 9.17 -15.80
N LYS A 96 -10.21 10.02 -16.42
CA LYS A 96 -10.28 11.48 -16.26
C LYS A 96 -11.68 11.99 -16.60
N ASN A 97 -12.10 13.07 -15.96
CA ASN A 97 -13.40 13.69 -16.28
C ASN A 97 -13.49 14.00 -17.78
N GLY A 98 -14.50 13.45 -18.44
CA GLY A 98 -14.72 13.60 -19.89
C GLY A 98 -14.14 12.46 -20.74
N THR A 99 -13.38 11.53 -20.16
CA THR A 99 -13.02 10.27 -20.81
C THR A 99 -13.91 9.14 -20.29
N LYS A 100 -13.85 7.98 -20.96
CA LYS A 100 -14.59 6.78 -20.62
C LYS A 100 -13.66 5.59 -20.68
N TYR A 101 -14.02 4.52 -19.97
CA TYR A 101 -13.38 3.24 -20.15
C TYR A 101 -13.39 2.82 -21.62
N PRO A 102 -12.36 2.10 -22.09
CA PRO A 102 -12.35 1.50 -23.43
C PRO A 102 -13.36 0.35 -23.58
N PHE A 103 -14.12 0.04 -22.53
CA PHE A 103 -15.15 -0.99 -22.44
C PHE A 103 -16.43 -0.43 -21.80
N PRO A 104 -17.58 -1.12 -21.87
CA PRO A 104 -18.81 -0.69 -21.21
C PRO A 104 -18.60 -0.48 -19.70
N LYS A 105 -19.12 0.64 -19.18
CA LYS A 105 -18.97 0.97 -17.76
C LYS A 105 -19.53 -0.18 -16.90
N PRO A 106 -18.73 -0.75 -15.98
CA PRO A 106 -19.20 -1.82 -15.11
C PRO A 106 -20.28 -1.32 -14.15
N ASN A 107 -21.22 -2.21 -13.79
CA ASN A 107 -22.24 -1.90 -12.79
C ASN A 107 -21.64 -1.79 -11.38
N VAL A 108 -20.64 -2.62 -11.08
CA VAL A 108 -19.96 -2.71 -9.79
C VAL A 108 -18.48 -2.98 -10.02
N GLU A 109 -17.64 -2.36 -9.21
CA GLU A 109 -16.19 -2.58 -9.17
C GLU A 109 -15.82 -2.97 -7.74
N VAL A 110 -15.14 -4.12 -7.57
CA VAL A 110 -14.73 -4.66 -6.27
C VAL A 110 -13.25 -5.01 -6.33
N PRO A 111 -12.40 -4.43 -5.47
CA PRO A 111 -10.99 -4.85 -5.38
C PRO A 111 -10.90 -6.25 -4.76
N ILE A 112 -10.06 -7.09 -5.36
CA ILE A 112 -9.69 -8.41 -4.84
C ILE A 112 -8.19 -8.37 -4.55
N ILE A 113 -7.84 -8.36 -3.28
CA ILE A 113 -6.46 -8.32 -2.79
C ILE A 113 -6.08 -9.74 -2.37
N LEU A 114 -5.04 -10.28 -3.00
CA LEU A 114 -4.44 -11.54 -2.61
C LEU A 114 -3.30 -11.26 -1.63
N GLY A 115 -3.23 -12.04 -0.55
CA GLY A 115 -2.22 -11.87 0.48
C GLY A 115 -1.83 -13.18 1.14
N GLU A 116 -0.92 -13.07 2.10
CA GLU A 116 -0.43 -14.17 2.92
C GLU A 116 -0.60 -13.82 4.39
N TRP A 117 -0.77 -14.83 5.22
CA TRP A 117 -0.93 -14.71 6.66
C TRP A 117 0.04 -15.62 7.41
N TRP A 118 0.68 -15.08 8.44
CA TRP A 118 1.45 -15.84 9.42
C TRP A 118 0.79 -15.68 10.79
N LYS A 119 0.74 -16.76 11.58
CA LYS A 119 0.38 -16.68 13.00
C LYS A 119 1.46 -15.98 13.81
N SER A 120 2.72 -16.15 13.41
CA SER A 120 3.87 -15.45 13.97
C SER A 120 3.97 -14.02 13.46
N ASP A 121 4.64 -13.15 14.22
CA ASP A 121 5.01 -11.82 13.74
C ASP A 121 5.87 -11.94 12.48
N VAL A 122 5.46 -11.25 11.41
CA VAL A 122 6.10 -11.36 10.10
C VAL A 122 7.55 -10.86 10.11
N ASN A 123 7.87 -9.86 10.93
CA ASN A 123 9.24 -9.38 11.06
C ASN A 123 10.08 -10.34 11.91
N ALA A 124 9.48 -11.06 12.85
CA ALA A 124 10.18 -12.13 13.57
C ALA A 124 10.54 -13.30 12.63
N VAL A 125 9.63 -13.68 11.71
CA VAL A 125 9.91 -14.70 10.68
C VAL A 125 11.08 -14.28 9.79
N ARG A 126 11.09 -13.01 9.35
CA ARG A 126 12.21 -12.42 8.61
C ARG A 126 13.51 -12.45 9.43
N ASP A 127 13.47 -12.00 10.67
CA ASP A 127 14.66 -11.87 11.53
C ASP A 127 15.30 -13.23 11.82
N GLU A 128 14.48 -14.28 12.01
CA GLU A 128 14.96 -15.65 12.15
C GLU A 128 15.67 -16.13 10.87
N GLY A 129 15.09 -15.89 9.70
CA GLY A 129 15.71 -16.23 8.41
C GLY A 129 17.04 -15.50 8.20
N LEU A 130 17.11 -14.20 8.54
CA LEU A 130 18.34 -13.42 8.46
C LEU A 130 19.41 -13.91 9.45
N ALA A 131 19.02 -14.27 10.67
CA ALA A 131 19.94 -14.72 11.71
C ALA A 131 20.53 -16.12 11.42
N THR A 132 19.71 -17.01 10.85
CA THR A 132 20.11 -18.39 10.55
C THR A 132 20.72 -18.56 9.16
N GLY A 133 20.39 -17.67 8.21
CA GLY A 133 20.69 -17.82 6.80
C GLY A 133 19.84 -18.88 6.09
N ALA A 134 18.83 -19.43 6.76
CA ALA A 134 17.90 -20.39 6.18
C ALA A 134 16.72 -19.69 5.49
N ASP A 135 15.95 -20.46 4.72
CA ASP A 135 14.71 -19.96 4.13
C ASP A 135 13.70 -19.59 5.24
N PRO A 136 13.02 -18.44 5.12
CA PRO A 136 11.97 -18.06 6.06
C PRO A 136 10.81 -19.05 6.06
N ASN A 137 10.13 -19.17 7.22
CA ASN A 137 8.93 -20.00 7.33
C ASN A 137 7.85 -19.57 6.33
N ILE A 138 7.23 -20.54 5.66
CA ILE A 138 6.09 -20.31 4.76
C ILE A 138 4.88 -19.76 5.53
N SER A 139 3.98 -19.09 4.81
CA SER A 139 2.73 -18.57 5.39
C SER A 139 1.81 -19.70 5.87
N ASP A 140 1.04 -19.42 6.93
CA ASP A 140 0.02 -20.32 7.47
C ASP A 140 -1.22 -20.38 6.58
N SER A 141 -1.51 -19.30 5.84
CA SER A 141 -2.65 -19.24 4.92
C SER A 141 -2.44 -18.20 3.82
N PHE A 142 -3.05 -18.46 2.67
CA PHE A 142 -3.33 -17.42 1.67
C PHE A 142 -4.63 -16.69 2.04
N LEU A 143 -4.73 -15.43 1.65
CA LEU A 143 -5.85 -14.55 1.94
C LEU A 143 -6.49 -13.99 0.67
N ILE A 144 -7.82 -13.85 0.70
CA ILE A 144 -8.57 -12.98 -0.20
C ILE A 144 -9.18 -11.87 0.64
N ASN A 145 -8.83 -10.62 0.35
CA ASN A 145 -9.29 -9.43 1.09
C ASN A 145 -9.10 -9.56 2.62
N GLY A 146 -7.96 -10.15 3.03
CA GLY A 146 -7.61 -10.34 4.44
C GLY A 146 -8.28 -11.53 5.12
N GLN A 147 -9.03 -12.36 4.39
CA GLN A 147 -9.73 -13.52 4.94
C GLN A 147 -9.13 -14.83 4.40
N PRO A 148 -8.83 -15.81 5.26
CA PRO A 148 -8.33 -17.12 4.84
C PRO A 148 -9.44 -18.04 4.30
N GLY A 149 -10.71 -17.65 4.45
CA GLY A 149 -11.88 -18.44 4.09
C GLY A 149 -12.37 -19.32 5.24
N ASP A 150 -13.44 -20.09 4.98
CA ASP A 150 -14.21 -20.81 6.03
C ASP A 150 -13.57 -22.13 6.51
N LEU A 151 -12.34 -22.45 6.06
CA LEU A 151 -11.67 -23.72 6.34
C LEU A 151 -10.64 -23.65 7.47
N HIS A 152 -10.61 -22.56 8.24
CA HIS A 152 -9.59 -22.28 9.27
C HIS A 152 -10.20 -21.85 10.61
#